data_AF-A0A7R9U5C3-F1
#
_entry.id   AF-A0A7R9U5C3-F1
#
_cell.length_a   1.000
_cell.length_b   1.000
_cell.length_c   1.000
_cell.angle_alpha   90.00
_cell.angle_beta   90.00
_cell.angle_gamma   90.00
#
_symmetry.space_group_name_H-M   'P 1'
#
loop_
_entity.id
_entity.type
_entity.pdbx_description
1 polymer ?
#
loop_
_entity_poly.entity_id
_entity_poly.type
_entity_poly.pdbx_seq_one_letter_code
_entity_poly.pdbx_strand_id
1 'polypeptide(L)'
;IQFAYVVLGIDSNHGAEMDSKEEDLGDTGRSFPTVYNALFVGHVNNVVGSVSTDDNTPAILRLREGTGGVFANSIIVNVVDGGTAVYRDQCAGEVETQTFSNVNTASATRLDFLFFSGNNIISTGGGSGTQFDPQSPCPAVFGAIDTDPLLVMQSQTPSQTSFFDPRPLSTSGPAYVNLDAVVASNDFLTDVPYKGAFSASENWLVGLSW
;
A
#
# COMPACT_ATOMS: atom_id res chain seq x y z
N ILE A 1 9.78 1.26 -7.48
CA ILE A 1 8.52 1.73 -8.10
C ILE A 1 8.27 3.14 -7.57
N GLN A 2 8.19 4.15 -8.46
CA GLN A 2 7.88 5.52 -8.06
C GLN A 2 6.38 5.81 -8.10
N PHE A 3 5.62 5.31 -9.07
CA PHE A 3 4.17 5.51 -9.11
C PHE A 3 3.50 4.20 -9.46
N ALA A 4 2.45 3.84 -8.72
CA ALA A 4 1.63 2.66 -9.00
C ALA A 4 0.18 2.98 -8.70
N TYR A 5 -0.70 2.67 -9.65
CA TYR A 5 -2.13 2.82 -9.48
C TYR A 5 -2.82 1.47 -9.67
N VAL A 6 -3.58 1.04 -8.65
CA VAL A 6 -4.23 -0.26 -8.61
C VAL A 6 -5.68 -0.11 -8.18
N VAL A 7 -6.58 -0.76 -8.91
CA VAL A 7 -8.03 -0.77 -8.64
C VAL A 7 -8.52 -2.18 -8.57
N LEU A 8 -9.30 -2.48 -7.55
CA LEU A 8 -9.92 -3.79 -7.38
C LEU A 8 -11.33 -3.79 -7.96
N GLY A 9 -11.53 -4.68 -8.93
CA GLY A 9 -12.83 -5.03 -9.48
C GLY A 9 -13.65 -5.88 -8.53
N ILE A 10 -14.91 -6.10 -8.90
CA ILE A 10 -15.88 -6.86 -8.08
C ILE A 10 -15.46 -8.31 -7.80
N ASP A 11 -14.80 -8.95 -8.78
CA ASP A 11 -14.30 -10.32 -8.67
C ASP A 11 -12.78 -10.37 -8.40
N SER A 12 -12.18 -9.25 -7.97
CA SER A 12 -10.74 -9.19 -7.68
C SER A 12 -10.40 -9.83 -6.34
N ASN A 13 -9.19 -10.37 -6.29
CA ASN A 13 -8.56 -10.82 -5.04
C ASN A 13 -7.86 -9.61 -4.40
N HIS A 14 -6.54 -9.61 -4.29
CA HIS A 14 -5.74 -8.49 -3.76
C HIS A 14 -5.16 -7.59 -4.88
N GLY A 15 -4.75 -6.38 -4.50
CA GLY A 15 -4.04 -5.44 -5.36
C GLY A 15 -2.55 -5.70 -5.47
N ALA A 16 -1.97 -6.29 -4.43
CA ALA A 16 -0.65 -6.89 -4.49
C ALA A 16 -0.53 -7.97 -3.41
N GLU A 17 0.17 -9.05 -3.77
CA GLU A 17 0.73 -10.01 -2.84
C GLU A 17 2.25 -9.99 -3.03
N MET A 18 2.96 -9.89 -1.92
CA MET A 18 4.40 -10.00 -1.88
C MET A 18 4.73 -11.09 -0.88
N ASP A 19 5.53 -12.01 -1.36
CA ASP A 19 6.10 -13.11 -0.59
C ASP A 19 7.46 -13.43 -1.20
N SER A 20 8.22 -14.29 -0.55
CA SER A 20 9.34 -14.97 -1.17
C SER A 20 9.60 -16.26 -0.42
N LYS A 21 8.64 -17.18 -0.53
CA LYS A 21 8.69 -18.48 0.14
C LYS A 21 9.82 -19.34 -0.41
N GLU A 22 11.05 -19.06 0.00
CA GLU A 22 12.13 -20.01 -0.03
C GLU A 22 11.94 -20.95 1.17
N GLU A 23 12.16 -22.23 0.93
CA GLU A 23 11.69 -23.35 1.76
C GLU A 23 12.38 -23.42 3.13
N ASP A 24 13.28 -22.47 3.41
CA ASP A 24 13.99 -22.26 4.65
C ASP A 24 13.83 -20.78 5.07
N LEU A 25 13.26 -20.55 6.27
CA LEU A 25 13.10 -19.23 6.93
C LEU A 25 14.43 -18.50 7.24
N GLY A 26 15.53 -18.93 6.62
CA GLY A 26 16.86 -18.32 6.68
C GLY A 26 17.51 -18.11 5.30
N ASP A 27 16.79 -18.39 4.21
CA ASP A 27 17.27 -18.08 2.86
C ASP A 27 17.00 -16.61 2.52
N THR A 28 17.97 -16.00 1.84
CA THR A 28 18.13 -14.53 1.79
C THR A 28 17.43 -13.87 0.60
N GLY A 29 16.68 -14.64 -0.20
CA GLY A 29 15.96 -14.17 -1.37
C GLY A 29 14.64 -13.49 -1.02
N ARG A 30 14.68 -12.27 -0.46
CA ARG A 30 13.47 -11.49 -0.14
C ARG A 30 12.87 -10.77 -1.34
N SER A 31 11.54 -10.70 -1.40
CA SER A 31 10.88 -9.63 -2.17
C SER A 31 11.16 -8.30 -1.46
N PHE A 32 12.00 -7.46 -2.06
CA PHE A 32 12.50 -6.23 -1.43
C PHE A 32 12.15 -4.97 -2.24
N PRO A 33 10.87 -4.68 -2.49
CA PRO A 33 10.50 -3.54 -3.31
C PRO A 33 10.70 -2.23 -2.55
N THR A 34 11.13 -1.21 -3.27
CA THR A 34 11.03 0.19 -2.82
C THR A 34 9.86 0.83 -3.55
N VAL A 35 8.75 1.02 -2.84
CA VAL A 35 7.49 1.57 -3.35
C VAL A 35 7.24 2.92 -2.69
N TYR A 36 7.25 3.95 -3.54
CA TYR A 36 6.76 5.27 -3.18
C TYR A 36 5.48 5.56 -3.97
N ASN A 37 4.65 6.46 -3.45
CA ASN A 37 3.58 7.10 -4.22
C ASN A 37 2.64 6.12 -4.95
N ALA A 38 2.22 5.07 -4.24
CA ALA A 38 1.22 4.13 -4.73
C ALA A 38 -0.19 4.52 -4.30
N LEU A 39 -1.18 4.30 -5.16
CA LEU A 39 -2.61 4.43 -4.84
C LEU A 39 -3.29 3.09 -5.10
N PHE A 40 -3.81 2.48 -4.03
CA PHE A 40 -4.61 1.27 -4.06
C PHE A 40 -6.07 1.60 -3.73
N VAL A 41 -6.98 1.26 -4.63
CA VAL A 41 -8.41 1.52 -4.50
C VAL A 41 -9.14 0.19 -4.35
N GLY A 42 -9.60 -0.09 -3.13
CA GLY A 42 -10.51 -1.20 -2.84
C GLY A 42 -11.90 -0.98 -3.44
N HIS A 43 -12.75 -2.00 -3.31
CA HIS A 43 -14.14 -1.95 -3.76
C HIS A 43 -15.04 -1.45 -2.61
N VAL A 44 -16.06 -0.61 -2.89
CA VAL A 44 -16.87 0.01 -1.80
C VAL A 44 -18.04 -0.84 -1.30
N ASN A 45 -18.48 -1.84 -2.08
CA ASN A 45 -19.64 -2.69 -1.73
C ASN A 45 -19.29 -4.18 -1.58
N ASN A 46 -18.02 -4.54 -1.69
CA ASN A 46 -17.57 -5.93 -1.63
C ASN A 46 -16.25 -5.99 -0.92
N VAL A 47 -16.12 -7.04 -0.14
CA VAL A 47 -14.86 -7.44 0.44
C VAL A 47 -14.07 -8.15 -0.66
N VAL A 48 -12.80 -7.76 -0.82
CA VAL A 48 -11.89 -8.40 -1.77
C VAL A 48 -11.87 -9.92 -1.55
N GLY A 49 -11.95 -10.71 -2.63
CA GLY A 49 -11.96 -12.16 -2.48
C GLY A 49 -10.60 -12.69 -2.04
N SER A 50 -10.53 -13.93 -1.56
CA SER A 50 -9.32 -14.75 -1.61
C SER A 50 -9.66 -16.05 -2.32
N VAL A 51 -8.88 -16.42 -3.33
CA VAL A 51 -9.04 -17.72 -4.02
C VAL A 51 -8.16 -18.82 -3.41
N SER A 52 -7.42 -18.52 -2.34
CA SER A 52 -6.54 -19.49 -1.71
C SER A 52 -7.34 -20.43 -0.81
N THR A 53 -7.18 -21.74 -1.00
CA THR A 53 -7.88 -22.73 -0.17
C THR A 53 -7.37 -22.81 1.27
N ASP A 54 -6.19 -22.25 1.53
CA ASP A 54 -5.50 -22.24 2.82
C ASP A 54 -5.61 -20.92 3.59
N ASP A 55 -6.01 -19.83 2.93
CA ASP A 55 -6.26 -18.54 3.57
C ASP A 55 -7.33 -17.73 2.84
N ASN A 56 -8.43 -17.46 3.55
CA ASN A 56 -9.59 -16.74 3.04
C ASN A 56 -9.62 -15.27 3.48
N THR A 57 -8.55 -14.76 4.11
CA THR A 57 -8.57 -13.42 4.70
C THR A 57 -8.51 -12.35 3.61
N PRO A 58 -9.52 -11.47 3.54
CA PRO A 58 -9.64 -10.51 2.48
C PRO A 58 -8.76 -9.29 2.72
N ALA A 59 -7.78 -9.04 1.85
CA ALA A 59 -6.87 -7.90 1.98
C ALA A 59 -6.55 -7.19 0.66
N ILE A 60 -6.47 -5.86 0.69
CA ILE A 60 -6.03 -5.07 -0.48
C ILE A 60 -4.55 -5.34 -0.76
N LEU A 61 -3.71 -5.38 0.28
CA LEU A 61 -2.30 -5.74 0.22
C LEU A 61 -2.05 -6.95 1.12
N ARG A 62 -1.31 -7.93 0.59
CA ARG A 62 -0.76 -9.03 1.35
C ARG A 62 0.76 -8.93 1.38
N LEU A 63 1.32 -8.72 2.57
CA LEU A 63 2.77 -8.69 2.78
C LEU A 63 3.12 -9.89 3.65
N ARG A 64 3.57 -10.97 3.03
CA ARG A 64 3.75 -12.28 3.67
C ARG A 64 5.23 -12.60 3.89
N GLU A 65 5.55 -13.86 4.14
CA GLU A 65 6.91 -14.33 4.41
C GLU A 65 7.91 -13.79 3.40
N GLY A 66 9.04 -13.31 3.90
CA GLY A 66 10.11 -12.85 3.01
C GLY A 66 9.86 -11.48 2.36
N THR A 67 8.75 -10.80 2.68
CA THR A 67 8.55 -9.41 2.26
C THR A 67 9.43 -8.47 3.08
N GLY A 68 10.27 -7.70 2.39
CA GLY A 68 11.00 -6.59 2.96
C GLY A 68 10.77 -5.29 2.18
N GLY A 69 11.68 -4.34 2.32
CA GLY A 69 11.69 -3.13 1.53
C GLY A 69 10.93 -1.97 2.16
N VAL A 70 10.41 -1.07 1.32
CA VAL A 70 9.92 0.26 1.70
C VAL A 70 8.56 0.53 1.06
N PHE A 71 7.60 0.93 1.87
CA PHE A 71 6.29 1.43 1.45
C PHE A 71 6.07 2.81 2.05
N ALA A 72 6.19 3.85 1.23
CA ALA A 72 6.15 5.24 1.67
C ALA A 72 5.26 6.08 0.74
N ASN A 73 4.76 7.21 1.25
CA ASN A 73 3.88 8.13 0.53
C ASN A 73 2.71 7.45 -0.22
N SER A 74 2.18 6.35 0.30
CA SER A 74 1.12 5.57 -0.34
C SER A 74 -0.26 5.91 0.21
N ILE A 75 -1.29 5.68 -0.60
CA ILE A 75 -2.70 5.86 -0.26
C ILE A 75 -3.43 4.53 -0.52
N ILE A 76 -4.16 4.07 0.49
CA ILE A 76 -5.10 2.95 0.38
C ILE A 76 -6.48 3.47 0.79
N VAL A 77 -7.49 3.21 -0.04
CA VAL A 77 -8.85 3.71 0.14
C VAL A 77 -9.86 2.60 -0.12
N ASN A 78 -11.09 2.81 0.32
CA ASN A 78 -12.19 1.85 0.21
C ASN A 78 -11.90 0.53 0.94
N VAL A 79 -11.37 0.63 2.16
CA VAL A 79 -11.26 -0.50 3.08
C VAL A 79 -12.62 -0.69 3.73
N VAL A 80 -13.47 -1.54 3.13
CA VAL A 80 -14.85 -1.75 3.57
C VAL A 80 -14.94 -2.63 4.81
N ASP A 81 -16.11 -2.59 5.46
CA ASP A 81 -16.48 -3.45 6.59
C ASP A 81 -16.20 -4.93 6.30
N GLY A 82 -15.44 -5.57 7.20
CA GLY A 82 -15.01 -6.97 7.05
C GLY A 82 -13.83 -7.18 6.08
N GLY A 83 -13.32 -6.13 5.46
CA GLY A 83 -12.09 -6.15 4.67
C GLY A 83 -10.88 -5.59 5.44
N THR A 84 -9.70 -5.96 4.97
CA THR A 84 -8.42 -5.49 5.50
C THR A 84 -7.64 -4.70 4.44
N ALA A 85 -6.95 -3.63 4.83
CA ALA A 85 -6.07 -2.90 3.92
C ALA A 85 -4.74 -3.64 3.74
N VAL A 86 -4.05 -3.95 4.84
CA VAL A 86 -2.77 -4.69 4.84
C VAL A 86 -2.88 -5.90 5.76
N TYR A 87 -2.81 -7.09 5.16
CA TYR A 87 -2.83 -8.36 5.89
C TYR A 87 -1.46 -9.04 5.84
N ARG A 88 -1.10 -9.65 6.96
CA ARG A 88 0.18 -10.35 7.10
C ARG A 88 0.02 -11.54 8.03
N ASP A 89 0.38 -12.71 7.58
CA ASP A 89 0.14 -13.95 8.31
C ASP A 89 1.34 -14.87 8.46
N GLN A 90 2.43 -14.55 7.79
CA GLN A 90 3.59 -15.44 7.69
C GLN A 90 4.91 -14.67 7.78
N CYS A 91 5.04 -13.72 8.70
CA CYS A 91 6.27 -12.94 8.83
C CYS A 91 7.48 -13.84 9.15
N ALA A 92 8.64 -13.50 8.59
CA ALA A 92 9.89 -14.23 8.77
C ALA A 92 10.85 -13.42 9.66
N GLY A 93 12.16 -13.50 9.42
CA GLY A 93 13.19 -12.81 10.21
C GLY A 93 13.29 -11.29 10.03
N GLU A 94 12.40 -10.67 9.25
CA GLU A 94 12.47 -9.24 8.96
C GLU A 94 12.21 -8.35 10.19
N VAL A 95 13.01 -7.29 10.30
CA VAL A 95 12.78 -6.20 11.24
C VAL A 95 11.71 -5.28 10.66
N GLU A 96 10.53 -5.37 11.21
CA GLU A 96 9.43 -4.48 10.85
C GLU A 96 9.56 -3.13 11.56
N THR A 97 9.44 -2.03 10.82
CA THR A 97 9.66 -0.70 11.40
C THR A 97 8.91 0.41 10.67
N GLN A 98 8.59 1.48 11.40
CA GLN A 98 8.11 2.76 10.83
C GLN A 98 9.12 3.89 11.05
N THR A 99 10.34 3.57 11.51
CA THR A 99 11.39 4.56 11.79
C THR A 99 12.31 4.70 10.58
N PHE A 100 12.22 5.82 9.86
CA PHE A 100 12.94 6.02 8.60
C PHE A 100 14.47 5.99 8.73
N SER A 101 15.04 6.35 9.89
CA SER A 101 16.49 6.24 10.10
C SER A 101 17.00 4.79 9.98
N ASN A 102 16.14 3.80 10.25
CA ASN A 102 16.46 2.39 10.06
C ASN A 102 16.54 2.01 8.57
N VAL A 103 15.83 2.72 7.67
CA VAL A 103 15.89 2.50 6.22
C VAL A 103 17.23 2.96 5.67
N ASN A 104 17.71 4.14 6.06
CA ASN A 104 18.98 4.68 5.59
C ASN A 104 20.18 3.84 6.07
N THR A 105 20.17 3.38 7.32
CA THR A 105 21.23 2.49 7.85
C THR A 105 21.15 1.08 7.30
N ALA A 106 19.95 0.54 7.06
CA ALA A 106 19.77 -0.80 6.52
C ALA A 106 19.97 -0.91 5.00
N SER A 107 19.71 0.16 4.23
CA SER A 107 20.01 0.19 2.80
C SER A 107 21.51 0.02 2.51
N ALA A 108 22.37 0.42 3.46
CA ALA A 108 23.82 0.29 3.36
C ALA A 108 24.33 -1.13 3.69
N THR A 109 23.52 -1.96 4.36
CA THR A 109 23.94 -3.26 4.90
C THR A 109 23.08 -4.44 4.43
N ARG A 110 22.05 -4.20 3.58
CA ARG A 110 21.05 -5.19 3.16
C ARG A 110 20.43 -5.94 4.34
N LEU A 111 20.08 -5.21 5.40
CA LEU A 111 19.38 -5.82 6.53
C LEU A 111 17.95 -6.22 6.12
N ASP A 112 17.51 -7.35 6.65
CA ASP A 112 16.15 -7.85 6.57
C ASP A 112 15.20 -6.88 7.28
N PHE A 113 14.57 -5.97 6.55
CA PHE A 113 13.55 -5.08 7.12
C PHE A 113 12.35 -4.92 6.22
N LEU A 114 11.21 -4.67 6.84
CA LEU A 114 10.00 -4.18 6.19
C LEU A 114 9.65 -2.82 6.79
N PHE A 115 9.84 -1.77 5.99
CA PHE A 115 9.44 -0.42 6.35
C PHE A 115 8.08 -0.10 5.74
N PHE A 116 7.10 0.13 6.61
CA PHE A 116 5.82 0.68 6.20
C PHE A 116 5.64 2.03 6.89
N SER A 117 5.64 3.12 6.12
CA SER A 117 5.56 4.45 6.71
C SER A 117 4.26 4.67 7.48
N GLY A 118 4.39 5.20 8.70
CA GLY A 118 3.25 5.69 9.47
C GLY A 118 2.57 6.90 8.82
N ASN A 119 3.24 7.56 7.88
CA ASN A 119 2.68 8.67 7.12
C ASN A 119 1.79 8.21 5.96
N ASN A 120 1.79 6.93 5.58
CA ASN A 120 0.86 6.43 4.56
C ASN A 120 -0.59 6.74 4.97
N ILE A 121 -1.47 6.96 4.00
CA ILE A 121 -2.90 7.13 4.25
C ILE A 121 -3.57 5.78 4.03
N ILE A 122 -4.32 5.30 5.02
CA ILE A 122 -5.24 4.17 4.86
C ILE A 122 -6.61 4.64 5.33
N SER A 123 -7.48 4.96 4.37
CA SER A 123 -8.83 5.45 4.67
C SER A 123 -9.85 4.33 4.63
N THR A 124 -10.56 4.16 5.75
CA THR A 124 -11.71 3.25 5.86
C THR A 124 -13.01 3.90 5.37
N GLY A 125 -12.97 5.17 4.93
CA GLY A 125 -14.16 5.90 4.48
C GLY A 125 -15.24 6.09 5.56
N GLY A 126 -14.88 5.94 6.84
CA GLY A 126 -15.82 5.96 7.97
C GLY A 126 -16.51 4.62 8.26
N GLY A 127 -16.14 3.54 7.55
CA GLY A 127 -16.57 2.17 7.83
C GLY A 127 -15.78 1.49 8.96
N SER A 128 -16.07 0.21 9.17
CA SER A 128 -15.41 -0.67 10.15
C SER A 128 -14.31 -1.56 9.56
N GLY A 129 -13.79 -1.20 8.37
CA GLY A 129 -12.66 -1.88 7.75
C GLY A 129 -11.38 -1.83 8.60
N THR A 130 -10.53 -2.84 8.46
CA THR A 130 -9.31 -2.98 9.27
C THR A 130 -8.10 -2.44 8.50
N GLN A 131 -7.35 -1.49 9.08
CA GLN A 131 -6.14 -0.97 8.40
C GLN A 131 -5.03 -2.02 8.33
N PHE A 132 -4.75 -2.69 9.45
CA PHE A 132 -3.71 -3.72 9.55
C PHE A 132 -4.24 -4.93 10.31
N ASP A 133 -4.05 -6.11 9.75
CA ASP A 133 -4.40 -7.37 10.38
C ASP A 133 -3.18 -8.31 10.39
N PRO A 134 -2.29 -8.16 11.38
CA PRO A 134 -1.16 -9.06 11.58
C PRO A 134 -1.61 -10.32 12.34
N GLN A 135 -1.40 -11.48 11.74
CA GLN A 135 -1.59 -12.79 12.37
C GLN A 135 -0.26 -13.33 12.88
N SER A 136 -0.30 -14.11 13.96
CA SER A 136 0.91 -14.73 14.52
C SER A 136 1.66 -15.54 13.45
N PRO A 137 2.98 -15.34 13.25
CA PRO A 137 3.94 -14.72 14.17
C PRO A 137 4.19 -13.21 13.96
N CYS A 138 3.48 -12.55 13.04
CA CYS A 138 3.69 -11.14 12.73
C CYS A 138 3.38 -10.22 13.92
N PRO A 139 4.26 -9.27 14.27
CA PRO A 139 3.99 -8.31 15.32
C PRO A 139 3.06 -7.17 14.84
N ALA A 140 2.30 -6.58 15.76
CA ALA A 140 1.43 -5.44 15.47
C ALA A 140 2.17 -4.11 15.63
N VAL A 141 3.04 -3.78 14.66
CA VAL A 141 3.91 -2.59 14.73
C VAL A 141 3.55 -1.46 13.78
N PHE A 142 2.70 -1.71 12.78
CA PHE A 142 2.36 -0.71 11.77
C PHE A 142 1.10 0.08 12.14
N GLY A 143 1.17 1.38 11.89
CA GLY A 143 0.03 2.29 11.82
C GLY A 143 0.03 3.09 10.52
N ALA A 144 -1.04 3.84 10.29
CA ALA A 144 -1.19 4.74 9.16
C ALA A 144 -2.06 5.93 9.57
N ILE A 145 -2.04 6.99 8.75
CA ILE A 145 -2.96 8.11 8.91
C ILE A 145 -4.34 7.67 8.41
N ASP A 146 -5.31 7.59 9.32
CA ASP A 146 -6.72 7.39 8.97
C ASP A 146 -7.39 8.74 8.66
N THR A 147 -7.46 9.08 7.38
CA THR A 147 -8.10 10.30 6.92
C THR A 147 -8.57 10.14 5.49
N ASP A 148 -9.62 10.87 5.09
CA ASP A 148 -10.03 10.92 3.69
C ASP A 148 -8.98 11.71 2.87
N PRO A 149 -8.30 11.11 1.89
CA PRO A 149 -7.33 11.81 1.04
C PRO A 149 -7.96 12.87 0.11
N LEU A 150 -9.30 12.98 0.08
CA LEU A 150 -10.07 13.90 -0.75
C LEU A 150 -9.76 13.72 -2.23
N LEU A 151 -9.86 12.49 -2.75
CA LEU A 151 -9.72 12.24 -4.19
C LEU A 151 -10.98 12.75 -4.94
N VAL A 152 -10.80 13.22 -6.17
CA VAL A 152 -11.87 13.83 -7.00
C VAL A 152 -13.04 12.86 -7.17
N MET A 153 -12.80 11.67 -7.71
CA MET A 153 -13.82 10.63 -7.88
C MET A 153 -13.17 9.26 -7.81
N GLN A 154 -13.53 8.49 -6.79
CA GLN A 154 -13.10 7.10 -6.67
C GLN A 154 -14.17 6.18 -7.26
N SER A 155 -13.76 5.20 -8.06
CA SER A 155 -14.69 4.23 -8.63
C SER A 155 -15.28 3.40 -7.50
N GLN A 156 -16.59 3.51 -7.29
CA GLN A 156 -17.31 2.67 -6.34
C GLN A 156 -17.38 1.22 -6.83
N THR A 157 -17.53 1.04 -8.14
CA THR A 157 -17.58 -0.24 -8.84
C THR A 157 -16.99 -0.05 -10.24
N PRO A 158 -15.85 -0.69 -10.61
CA PRO A 158 -15.22 -0.45 -11.91
C PRO A 158 -16.11 -0.74 -13.13
N SER A 159 -17.17 -1.53 -12.96
CA SER A 159 -18.14 -1.88 -14.01
C SER A 159 -19.28 -0.86 -14.20
N GLN A 160 -19.41 0.17 -13.36
CA GLN A 160 -20.54 1.13 -13.41
C GLN A 160 -20.11 2.59 -13.49
N THR A 161 -18.81 2.89 -13.55
CA THR A 161 -18.33 4.28 -13.64
C THR A 161 -18.08 4.67 -15.09
N SER A 162 -18.81 5.67 -15.57
CA SER A 162 -18.59 6.31 -16.88
C SER A 162 -17.46 7.35 -16.86
N PHE A 163 -16.91 7.64 -15.68
CA PHE A 163 -15.84 8.60 -15.47
C PHE A 163 -15.07 8.25 -14.20
N PHE A 164 -13.74 8.34 -14.28
CA PHE A 164 -12.83 8.01 -13.19
C PHE A 164 -11.70 9.06 -13.10
N ASP A 165 -11.50 9.64 -11.91
CA ASP A 165 -10.43 10.62 -11.66
C ASP A 165 -9.78 10.37 -10.29
N PRO A 166 -8.61 9.69 -10.27
CA PRO A 166 -7.93 9.27 -9.04
C PRO A 166 -7.19 10.41 -8.34
N ARG A 167 -7.18 11.62 -8.91
CA ARG A 167 -6.35 12.71 -8.40
C ARG A 167 -6.86 13.20 -7.05
N PRO A 168 -5.97 13.68 -6.16
CA PRO A 168 -6.38 14.51 -5.04
C PRO A 168 -7.07 15.78 -5.54
N LEU A 169 -8.12 16.21 -4.84
CA LEU A 169 -8.92 17.39 -5.18
C LEU A 169 -8.14 18.70 -5.04
N SER A 170 -7.18 18.76 -4.11
CA SER A 170 -6.44 19.98 -3.79
C SER A 170 -5.04 19.69 -3.26
N THR A 171 -4.10 20.58 -3.58
CA THR A 171 -2.73 20.58 -3.04
C THR A 171 -2.63 20.99 -1.57
N SER A 172 -3.74 21.40 -0.94
CA SER A 172 -3.83 21.66 0.50
C SER A 172 -4.45 20.50 1.28
N GLY A 173 -4.80 19.41 0.59
CA GLY A 173 -5.43 18.24 1.20
C GLY A 173 -4.45 17.28 1.88
N PRO A 174 -4.97 16.22 2.53
CA PRO A 174 -4.14 15.26 3.27
C PRO A 174 -3.07 14.55 2.44
N ALA A 175 -3.30 14.40 1.13
CA ALA A 175 -2.30 13.84 0.23
C ALA A 175 -1.02 14.69 0.11
N TYR A 176 -0.99 15.95 0.54
CA TYR A 176 0.14 16.89 0.34
C TYR A 176 0.93 17.22 1.62
N VAL A 177 0.63 16.57 2.75
CA VAL A 177 1.28 16.84 4.04
C VAL A 177 1.96 15.59 4.59
N ASN A 178 2.89 15.74 5.55
CA ASN A 178 3.62 14.62 6.20
C ASN A 178 4.31 13.68 5.21
N LEU A 179 5.02 14.20 4.21
CA LEU A 179 5.66 13.39 3.17
C LEU A 179 6.95 12.75 3.68
N ASP A 180 7.16 11.49 3.31
CA ASP A 180 8.45 10.82 3.51
C ASP A 180 9.42 11.24 2.42
N ALA A 181 10.66 11.52 2.79
CA ALA A 181 11.73 11.73 1.83
C ALA A 181 12.07 10.41 1.12
N VAL A 182 12.49 10.51 -0.13
CA VAL A 182 13.07 9.40 -0.87
C VAL A 182 14.44 9.03 -0.26
N VAL A 183 14.76 7.73 -0.26
CA VAL A 183 16.06 7.23 0.16
C VAL A 183 17.16 7.83 -0.72
N ALA A 184 18.11 8.54 -0.11
CA ALA A 184 19.09 9.39 -0.80
C ALA A 184 20.02 8.66 -1.79
N SER A 185 20.10 7.33 -1.74
CA SER A 185 20.94 6.50 -2.61
C SER A 185 20.27 6.06 -3.91
N ASN A 186 19.03 6.51 -4.19
CA ASN A 186 18.25 6.06 -5.34
C ASN A 186 18.09 7.17 -6.39
N ASP A 187 18.68 7.00 -7.57
CA ASP A 187 18.61 7.93 -8.71
C ASP A 187 17.35 7.77 -9.57
N PHE A 188 16.63 6.67 -9.40
CA PHE A 188 15.36 6.40 -10.07
C PHE A 188 14.17 7.05 -9.35
N LEU A 189 14.26 7.24 -8.03
CA LEU A 189 13.20 7.82 -7.21
C LEU A 189 13.45 9.31 -7.00
N THR A 190 12.37 10.10 -6.98
CA THR A 190 12.45 11.55 -6.80
C THR A 190 11.41 12.02 -5.80
N ASP A 191 11.78 12.96 -4.93
CA ASP A 191 10.83 13.59 -4.02
C ASP A 191 9.73 14.30 -4.82
N VAL A 192 8.47 13.99 -4.49
CA VAL A 192 7.29 14.65 -5.03
C VAL A 192 6.42 15.20 -3.90
N PRO A 193 5.70 16.31 -4.12
CA PRO A 193 5.00 17.02 -3.05
C PRO A 193 3.65 16.38 -2.68
N TYR A 194 3.43 15.10 -2.95
CA TYR A 194 2.15 14.42 -2.71
C TYR A 194 2.34 12.94 -2.36
N LYS A 195 1.28 12.31 -1.85
CA LYS A 195 1.09 10.88 -1.66
C LYS A 195 0.19 10.32 -2.75
N GLY A 196 0.27 9.02 -2.97
CA GLY A 196 -0.46 8.35 -4.03
C GLY A 196 0.16 8.62 -5.39
N ALA A 197 -0.45 8.02 -6.42
CA ALA A 197 0.12 7.96 -7.76
C ALA A 197 -0.07 9.22 -8.61
N PHE A 198 -0.86 10.19 -8.13
CA PHE A 198 -1.26 11.35 -8.92
C PHE A 198 -1.12 12.65 -8.14
N SER A 199 -0.67 13.70 -8.82
CA SER A 199 -0.82 15.06 -8.33
C SER A 199 -2.24 15.59 -8.62
N ALA A 200 -2.58 16.75 -8.07
CA ALA A 200 -3.88 17.39 -8.30
C ALA A 200 -4.01 17.89 -9.74
N SER A 201 -2.87 18.17 -10.40
CA SER A 201 -2.82 18.71 -11.76
C SER A 201 -2.41 17.71 -12.82
N GLU A 202 -1.93 16.52 -12.45
CA GLU A 202 -1.37 15.55 -13.40
C GLU A 202 -2.11 14.21 -13.29
N ASN A 203 -2.81 13.85 -14.37
CA ASN A 203 -3.40 12.54 -14.55
C ASN A 203 -2.72 11.84 -15.72
N TRP A 204 -1.72 11.01 -15.42
CA TRP A 204 -0.99 10.25 -16.43
C TRP A 204 -1.79 9.09 -17.05
N LEU A 205 -3.00 8.78 -16.54
CA LEU A 205 -3.91 7.83 -17.18
C LEU A 205 -4.67 8.44 -18.36
N VAL A 206 -4.65 9.76 -18.54
CA VAL A 206 -5.37 10.41 -19.64
C VAL A 206 -4.89 9.83 -20.97
N GLY A 207 -5.82 9.24 -21.72
CA GLY A 207 -5.54 8.57 -23.00
C GLY A 207 -5.05 7.11 -22.88
N LEU A 208 -4.84 6.61 -21.67
CA LEU A 208 -4.50 5.21 -21.39
C LEU A 208 -5.68 4.39 -20.84
N SER A 209 -6.72 5.07 -20.34
CA SER A 209 -7.98 4.48 -19.90
C SER A 209 -9.15 5.20 -20.55
N TRP A 210 -10.15 4.45 -21.01
CA TRP A 210 -11.37 4.93 -21.68
C TRP A 210 -12.62 4.63 -20.87
#